data_AF-A0A1I5QPF3-F1
#
_entry.id   AF-A0A1I5QPF3-F1
#
_cell.length_a   1.000
_cell.length_b   1.000
_cell.length_c   1.000
_cell.angle_alpha   90.00
_cell.angle_beta   90.00
_cell.angle_gamma   90.00
#
_symmetry.space_group_name_H-M   'P 1'
#
loop_
_entity.id
_entity.type
_entity.pdbx_description
1 polymer ?
#
loop_
_entity_poly.entity_id
_entity_poly.type
_entity_poly.pdbx_seq_one_letter_code
_entity_poly.pdbx_strand_id
1 'polypeptide(L)' 'MKDGKRFVRILKESQWGDVSEIWVDRETGVNYFLQSYGNVGCGLTPLLDREGKPVITEIFDEE' A
#
# COMPACT_ATOMS: atom_id res chain seq x y z
N MET A 1 -3.52 5.41 -20.43
CA MET A 1 -2.40 4.45 -20.58
C MET A 1 -2.38 3.62 -19.32
N LYS A 2 -2.54 2.29 -19.43
CA LYS A 2 -2.38 1.36 -18.31
C LYS A 2 -1.05 1.66 -17.63
N ASP A 3 -1.06 2.16 -16.40
CA ASP A 3 0.16 2.18 -15.62
C ASP A 3 0.40 0.71 -15.24
N GLY A 4 1.11 -0.03 -16.11
CA GLY A 4 1.36 -1.47 -15.99
C GLY A 4 2.21 -1.86 -14.78
N LYS A 5 2.19 -1.03 -13.74
CA LYS A 5 2.85 -1.24 -12.47
C LYS A 5 1.99 -2.18 -11.64
N ARG A 6 2.60 -3.25 -11.17
CA ARG A 6 1.98 -4.22 -10.28
C ARG A 6 1.45 -3.58 -9.00
N PHE A 7 2.16 -2.60 -8.43
CA PHE A 7 1.75 -1.94 -7.21
C PHE A 7 1.25 -0.52 -7.49
N VAL A 8 0.13 -0.16 -6.86
CA VAL A 8 -0.43 1.19 -6.91
C VAL A 8 -0.59 1.75 -5.51
N ARG A 9 -0.10 2.96 -5.30
CA ARG A 9 -0.29 3.68 -4.03
C ARG A 9 -1.66 4.33 -4.03
N ILE A 10 -2.48 3.97 -3.05
CA ILE A 10 -3.85 4.49 -2.90
C ILE A 10 -3.97 5.54 -1.79
N LEU A 11 -3.03 5.56 -0.85
CA LEU A 11 -2.96 6.56 0.21
C LEU A 11 -1.50 6.94 0.46
N LYS A 12 -1.28 8.23 0.72
CA LYS A 12 -0.02 8.76 1.24
C LYS A 12 -0.32 9.84 2.26
N GLU A 13 0.15 9.61 3.47
CA GLU A 13 0.16 10.57 4.55
C GLU A 13 1.60 10.84 4.94
N SER A 14 1.92 12.09 5.26
CA SER A 14 3.26 12.46 5.71
C SER A 14 3.21 13.55 6.76
N GLN A 15 3.97 13.39 7.83
CA GLN A 15 4.07 14.36 8.90
C GLN A 15 5.49 14.38 9.48
N TRP A 16 6.11 15.57 9.54
CA TRP A 16 7.43 15.81 10.13
C TRP A 16 8.55 14.82 9.75
N GLY A 17 8.55 14.34 8.50
CA GLY A 17 9.57 13.40 7.99
C GLY A 17 9.14 11.93 8.02
N ASP A 18 8.03 11.63 8.69
CA ASP A 18 7.40 10.32 8.65
C ASP A 18 6.45 10.23 7.48
N VAL A 19 6.47 9.09 6.81
CA VAL A 19 5.62 8.81 5.66
C VAL A 19 4.91 7.49 5.90
N SER A 20 3.58 7.51 5.80
CA SER A 20 2.71 6.34 5.87
C SER A 20 1.97 6.21 4.54
N GLU A 21 2.10 5.08 3.87
CA GLU A 21 1.48 4.82 2.57
C GLU A 21 0.70 3.51 2.60
N ILE A 22 -0.39 3.46 1.82
CA ILE A 22 -1.07 2.20 1.49
C ILE A 22 -0.86 1.91 0.02
N TRP A 23 -0.36 0.70 -0.24
CA TRP A 23 -0.11 0.17 -1.58
C TRP A 23 -1.00 -1.05 -1.81
N VAL A 24 -1.49 -1.21 -3.02
CA VAL A 24 -2.25 -2.39 -3.44
C VAL A 24 -1.49 -3.12 -4.53
N ASP A 25 -1.32 -4.42 -4.36
CA ASP A 25 -0.85 -5.32 -5.42
C ASP A 25 -2.02 -5.62 -6.38
N ARG A 26 -1.96 -5.12 -7.61
CA ARG A 26 -3.00 -5.30 -8.61
C ARG A 26 -3.18 -6.75 -9.05
N GLU A 27 -2.18 -7.62 -8.86
CA GLU A 27 -2.29 -9.04 -9.22
C GLU A 27 -3.05 -9.84 -8.17
N THR A 28 -2.91 -9.50 -6.88
CA THR A 28 -3.48 -10.27 -5.76
C THR A 28 -4.60 -9.53 -5.01
N GLY A 29 -4.73 -8.23 -5.22
CA GLY A 29 -5.57 -7.31 -4.46
C GLY A 29 -5.07 -7.02 -3.04
N VAL A 30 -3.95 -7.60 -2.60
CA VAL A 30 -3.45 -7.44 -1.22
C VAL A 30 -3.03 -6.00 -0.95
N ASN A 31 -3.47 -5.46 0.18
CA ASN A 31 -3.09 -4.14 0.67
C ASN A 31 -1.85 -4.24 1.58
N TYR A 32 -0.92 -3.32 1.40
CA TYR A 32 0.31 -3.20 2.19
C TYR A 32 0.40 -1.82 2.81
N PHE A 33 0.77 -1.78 4.09
CA PHE A 33 1.12 -0.57 4.82
C PHE A 33 2.64 -0.40 4.79
N LEU A 34 3.08 0.72 4.21
CA LEU A 34 4.47 1.15 4.22
C LEU A 34 4.62 2.29 5.21
N GLN A 35 5.56 2.16 6.14
CA GLN A 35 5.96 3.24 7.03
C GLN A 35 7.45 3.55 6.84
N SER A 36 7.77 4.83 6.67
CA SER A 36 9.14 5.34 6.58
C SER A 36 9.35 6.42 7.62
N TYR A 37 10.50 6.39 8.31
CA TYR A 37 10.90 7.38 9.30
C TYR A 37 12.15 8.13 8.79
N GLY A 38 11.93 9.27 8.13
CA GLY A 38 13.00 10.07 7.53
C GLY A 38 14.01 9.24 6.73
N ASN A 39 15.30 9.40 7.04
CA ASN A 39 16.41 8.66 6.43
C ASN A 39 16.86 7.44 7.26
N VAL A 40 16.12 7.07 8.31
CA VAL A 40 16.54 5.99 9.23
C VAL A 40 16.19 4.63 8.66
N GLY A 41 15.02 4.50 8.03
CA GLY A 41 14.59 3.27 7.39
C GLY A 41 13.09 3.24 7.10
N CYS A 42 12.66 2.10 6.55
CA CYS A 42 11.27 1.83 6.26
C CYS A 42 10.90 0.37 6.59
N GLY A 43 9.61 0.16 6.83
CA GLY A 43 9.00 -1.15 7.00
C GLY A 43 7.79 -1.30 6.09
N LEU A 44 7.53 -2.52 5.65
CA LEU A 44 6.37 -2.89 4.83
C LEU A 44 5.72 -4.12 5.45
N THR A 45 4.41 -4.07 5.66
CA THR A 45 3.62 -5.20 6.15
C THR A 45 2.30 -5.28 5.38
N PRO A 46 1.74 -6.49 5.15
CA PRO A 46 0.34 -6.60 4.76
C PRO A 46 -0.55 -5.90 5.79
N LEU A 47 -1.59 -5.21 5.32
CA LEU A 47 -2.66 -4.74 6.18
C LEU A 47 -3.53 -5.96 6.52
N LEU A 48 -3.69 -6.26 7.81
CA LEU A 48 -4.42 -7.43 8.26
C LEU A 48 -5.80 -7.04 8.78
N ASP A 49 -6.78 -7.90 8.54
CA ASP A 49 -8.10 -7.82 9.16
C ASP A 49 -8.08 -8.36 10.60
N ARG A 50 -9.26 -8.37 11.24
CA ARG A 50 -9.44 -8.85 12.62
C ARG A 50 -9.10 -10.33 12.80
N GLU A 51 -9.11 -11.14 11.74
CA GLU A 51 -8.79 -12.56 11.75
C GLU A 51 -7.31 -12.83 11.44
N GLY A 52 -6.53 -11.78 11.17
CA GLY A 52 -5.13 -11.89 10.77
C GLY A 52 -4.93 -12.25 9.30
N LYS A 53 -5.97 -12.13 8.45
CA LYS A 53 -5.85 -12.33 7.01
C LYS A 53 -5.53 -11.02 6.31
N PRO A 54 -4.80 -11.03 5.18
CA PRO A 54 -4.57 -9.82 4.40
C PRO A 54 -5.88 -9.20 3.91
N VAL A 55 -5.99 -7.87 4.03
CA VAL A 55 -7.07 -7.10 3.43
C VAL A 55 -6.90 -7.09 1.92
N ILE A 56 -7.95 -7.48 1.19
CA ILE A 56 -7.98 -7.56 -0.27
C ILE A 56 -8.91 -6.47 -0.83
N THR A 57 -8.42 -5.72 -1.80
CA THR A 57 -9.18 -4.69 -2.55
C THR A 57 -9.16 -5.03 -4.03
N GLU A 58 -10.33 -5.08 -4.65
CA GLU A 58 -10.42 -5.18 -6.12
C GLU A 58 -10.09 -3.81 -6.72
N ILE A 59 -9.10 -3.78 -7.63
CA ILE A 59 -8.79 -2.59 -8.41
C ILE A 59 -9.31 -2.80 -9.81
N PHE A 60 -10.35 -2.04 -10.14
CA PHE A 60 -10.81 -1.88 -11.51
C PHE A 60 -10.05 -0.70 -12.11
N ASP A 61 -9.31 -0.93 -13.19
CA ASP A 61 -8.85 0.18 -14.01
C ASP A 61 -10.11 0.80 -14.66
N GLU A 62 -10.42 2.06 -14.37
CA GLU A 62 -11.46 2.79 -15.11
C GLU A 62 -11.08 2.82 -16.60
N GLU A 63 -12.00 2.41 -17.48
CA GLU A 63 -11.84 2.32 -18.95
C GLU A 63 -11.55 3.68 -19.60
#